data_AF-A0A967NZ50-F1
#
_entry.id   AF-A0A967NZ50-F1
#
_cell.length_a   1.000
_cell.length_b   1.000
_cell.length_c   1.000
_cell.angle_alpha   90.00
_cell.angle_beta   90.00
_cell.angle_gamma   90.00
#
_symmetry.space_group_name_H-M   'P 1'
#
loop_
_entity.id
_entity.type
_entity.pdbx_description
1 polymer ?
#
loop_
_entity_poly.entity_id
_entity_poly.type
_entity_poly.pdbx_seq_one_letter_code
_entity_poly.pdbx_strand_id
1 'polypeptide(L)'
;MKLAKYIIFGTLIGMFMVGYAFSQQVGDYRSATSGNWSAASTWEMFDGSIWVPASSPPTGNETITVDDQDSVSVDVAVTIGGTGYVIATNTGIIETTTGSLTFGNGSTYQHDRNGGNVPISTWGTGSTALFTGITTSTPSNRGQDYYNLTLNTPGLSSNKDMDLVDNTIGGDITVINTGSARWRMVGGDSTTITVMGDVIVQAGSFETQGTSSPTVVEVNHYGDINVTGGTFGISRGSQGSGMGTTTWNLFEGNLSVSNAELRNSNPTPGNAKFVFARAD
;
A
#
# COMPACT_ATOMS: atom_id res chain seq x y z
N MET A 1 39.74 -12.60 -32.31
CA MET A 1 38.39 -12.00 -32.19
C MET A 1 37.54 -12.93 -31.33
N LYS A 2 37.34 -12.61 -30.05
CA LYS A 2 36.29 -13.22 -29.24
C LYS A 2 35.44 -12.07 -28.70
N LEU A 3 34.19 -12.04 -29.15
CA LEU A 3 33.19 -11.02 -28.82
C LEU A 3 32.92 -11.03 -27.31
N ALA A 4 32.70 -9.81 -26.79
CA ALA A 4 32.32 -9.51 -25.43
C ALA A 4 30.97 -10.14 -25.04
N LYS A 5 30.83 -10.46 -23.75
CA LYS A 5 29.55 -10.44 -23.04
C LYS A 5 29.72 -9.53 -21.84
N TYR A 6 29.32 -8.27 -21.98
CA TYR A 6 29.13 -7.37 -20.86
C TYR A 6 27.90 -7.86 -20.10
N ILE A 7 28.11 -8.36 -18.88
CA ILE A 7 27.03 -8.53 -17.91
C ILE A 7 26.73 -7.11 -17.42
N ILE A 8 25.66 -6.52 -17.93
CA ILE A 8 25.08 -5.29 -17.38
C ILE A 8 24.42 -5.72 -16.07
N PHE A 9 25.06 -5.39 -14.96
CA PHE A 9 24.42 -5.42 -13.64
C PHE A 9 23.30 -4.37 -13.67
N GLY A 10 22.05 -4.83 -13.59
CA GLY A 10 20.88 -3.97 -13.56
C GLY A 10 21.02 -2.91 -12.48
N THR A 11 20.88 -1.65 -12.86
CA THR A 11 20.92 -0.50 -11.98
C THR A 11 19.75 -0.58 -11.00
N LEU A 12 20.04 -0.87 -9.74
CA LEU A 12 19.10 -0.73 -8.62
C LEU A 12 18.79 0.76 -8.44
N ILE A 13 17.69 1.23 -9.01
CA ILE A 13 17.11 2.53 -8.64
C ILE A 13 16.26 2.26 -7.41
N GLY A 14 16.91 2.20 -6.24
CA GLY A 14 16.22 2.31 -4.97
C GLY A 14 15.66 3.73 -4.85
N MET A 15 14.45 3.96 -5.33
CA MET A 15 13.72 5.19 -5.06
C MET A 15 13.41 5.22 -3.56
N PHE A 16 14.25 5.92 -2.81
CA PHE A 16 14.04 6.22 -1.40
C PHE A 16 12.83 7.16 -1.30
N MET A 17 11.63 6.59 -1.26
CA MET A 17 10.38 7.33 -1.00
C MET A 17 10.29 7.60 0.50
N VAL A 18 11.03 8.62 0.95
CA VAL A 18 10.84 9.22 2.26
C VAL A 18 9.43 9.81 2.29
N GLY A 19 8.69 9.65 3.40
CA GLY A 19 7.40 10.32 3.57
C GLY A 19 7.59 11.82 3.36
N TYR A 20 7.05 12.35 2.27
CA TYR A 20 7.16 13.78 1.97
C TYR A 20 6.32 14.52 3.00
N ALA A 21 6.98 15.23 3.92
CA ALA A 21 6.33 16.35 4.58
C ALA A 21 6.23 17.45 3.52
N PHE A 22 5.08 17.56 2.86
CA PHE A 22 4.83 18.66 1.94
C PHE A 22 4.81 19.95 2.76
N SER A 23 5.76 20.84 2.50
CA SER A 23 5.60 22.24 2.90
C SER A 23 4.39 22.77 2.14
N GLN A 24 3.42 23.35 2.84
CA GLN A 24 2.26 24.01 2.24
C GLN A 24 2.67 24.91 1.06
N GLN A 25 2.00 24.73 -0.08
CA GLN A 25 2.20 25.48 -1.31
C GLN A 25 0.92 26.23 -1.70
N VAL A 26 1.08 27.37 -2.37
CA VAL A 26 -0.06 28.13 -2.89
C VAL A 26 -0.91 27.19 -3.75
N GLY A 27 -2.21 27.11 -3.43
CA GLY A 27 -3.15 26.23 -4.11
C GLY A 27 -3.37 24.86 -3.45
N ASP A 28 -2.66 24.53 -2.37
CA ASP A 28 -3.00 23.36 -1.56
C ASP A 28 -4.38 23.55 -0.90
N TYR A 29 -5.08 22.45 -0.69
CA TYR A 29 -6.40 22.40 -0.09
C TYR A 29 -6.37 21.66 1.25
N ARG A 30 -7.25 22.08 2.17
CA ARG A 30 -7.59 21.31 3.36
C ARG A 30 -9.07 21.34 3.69
N SER A 31 -9.57 20.34 4.40
CA SER A 31 -10.91 20.38 4.96
C SER A 31 -11.01 21.52 6.00
N ALA A 32 -12.09 22.29 5.91
CA ALA A 32 -12.44 23.36 6.85
C ALA A 32 -13.63 22.96 7.73
N THR A 33 -14.41 21.99 7.26
CA THR A 33 -15.57 21.40 7.94
C THR A 33 -15.94 20.11 7.25
N SER A 34 -16.71 19.26 7.93
CA SER A 34 -17.33 18.07 7.32
C SER A 34 -18.35 18.47 6.25
N GLY A 35 -18.34 17.76 5.12
CA GLY A 35 -19.20 18.09 4.00
C GLY A 35 -18.94 17.28 2.74
N ASN A 36 -19.59 17.68 1.65
CA ASN A 36 -19.41 17.08 0.34
C ASN A 36 -18.11 17.57 -0.30
N TRP A 37 -17.42 16.71 -1.03
CA TRP A 37 -16.24 17.07 -1.80
C TRP A 37 -16.57 18.18 -2.80
N SER A 38 -17.73 18.10 -3.47
CA SER A 38 -18.17 19.07 -4.46
C SER A 38 -18.46 20.48 -3.93
N ALA A 39 -18.59 20.65 -2.60
CA ALA A 39 -18.97 21.91 -1.99
C ALA A 39 -17.72 22.73 -1.62
N ALA A 40 -17.56 23.92 -2.19
CA ALA A 40 -16.44 24.82 -1.87
C ALA A 40 -16.37 25.17 -0.37
N SER A 41 -17.51 25.21 0.33
CA SER A 41 -17.58 25.46 1.78
C SER A 41 -16.95 24.37 2.65
N THR A 42 -16.71 23.18 2.10
CA THR A 42 -15.98 22.10 2.78
C THR A 42 -14.48 22.41 2.90
N TRP A 43 -13.98 23.36 2.10
CA TRP A 43 -12.56 23.52 1.86
C TRP A 43 -12.02 24.92 2.16
N GLU A 44 -10.77 24.95 2.62
CA GLU A 44 -9.90 26.12 2.55
C GLU A 44 -8.78 25.85 1.55
N MET A 45 -8.27 26.92 0.94
CA MET A 45 -7.11 26.89 0.04
C MET A 45 -5.99 27.75 0.62
N PHE A 46 -4.75 27.28 0.54
CA PHE A 46 -3.60 28.04 0.98
C PHE A 46 -3.23 29.11 -0.05
N ASP A 47 -3.20 30.38 0.35
CA ASP A 47 -2.93 31.52 -0.54
C ASP A 47 -1.43 31.88 -0.65
N GLY A 48 -0.58 31.15 0.07
CA GLY A 48 0.86 31.43 0.19
C GLY A 48 1.26 32.05 1.53
N SER A 49 0.29 32.49 2.33
CA SER A 49 0.51 33.02 3.68
C SER A 49 -0.43 32.43 4.72
N ILE A 50 -1.72 32.31 4.41
CA ILE A 50 -2.75 31.76 5.29
C ILE A 50 -3.71 30.83 4.52
N TRP A 51 -4.50 30.07 5.28
CA TRP A 51 -5.63 29.33 4.74
C TRP A 51 -6.83 30.28 4.64
N VAL A 52 -7.45 30.32 3.47
CA VAL A 52 -8.64 31.15 3.20
C VAL A 52 -9.78 30.28 2.65
N PRO A 53 -11.05 30.65 2.85
CA PRO A 53 -12.18 29.91 2.29
C PRO A 53 -12.02 29.71 0.78
N ALA A 54 -12.18 28.47 0.31
CA ALA A 54 -12.04 28.17 -1.10
C ALA A 54 -13.24 28.70 -1.91
N SER A 55 -12.98 29.19 -3.13
CA SER A 55 -14.04 29.59 -4.07
C SER A 55 -14.58 28.42 -4.91
N SER A 56 -13.88 27.29 -4.90
CA SER A 56 -14.19 26.06 -5.64
C SER A 56 -13.65 24.86 -4.87
N PRO A 57 -14.22 23.65 -5.04
CA PRO A 57 -13.63 22.45 -4.47
C PRO A 57 -12.30 22.08 -5.17
N PRO A 58 -11.46 21.23 -4.55
CA PRO A 58 -10.22 20.74 -5.15
C PRO A 58 -10.50 19.95 -6.44
N THR A 59 -9.59 20.05 -7.41
CA THR A 59 -9.75 19.43 -8.73
C THR A 59 -8.99 18.11 -8.91
N GLY A 60 -8.04 17.81 -8.01
CA GLY A 60 -7.32 16.54 -7.95
C GLY A 60 -5.88 16.57 -8.46
N ASN A 61 -5.33 17.75 -8.79
CA ASN A 61 -3.91 17.91 -9.15
C ASN A 61 -3.08 18.56 -8.03
N GLU A 62 -3.75 18.96 -6.96
CA GLU A 62 -3.21 19.66 -5.81
C GLU A 62 -2.86 18.70 -4.65
N THR A 63 -2.24 19.22 -3.59
CA THR A 63 -2.22 18.53 -2.30
C THR A 63 -3.53 18.82 -1.57
N ILE A 64 -4.22 17.78 -1.12
CA ILE A 64 -5.55 17.86 -0.51
C ILE A 64 -5.49 17.12 0.83
N THR A 65 -5.62 17.84 1.93
CA THR A 65 -5.58 17.25 3.28
C THR A 65 -6.98 17.22 3.89
N VAL A 66 -7.43 16.07 4.35
CA VAL A 66 -8.61 15.95 5.21
C VAL A 66 -8.12 15.69 6.62
N ASP A 67 -8.38 16.64 7.51
CA ASP A 67 -7.85 16.71 8.87
C ASP A 67 -9.00 16.75 9.92
N ASP A 68 -8.67 16.81 11.21
CA ASP A 68 -9.50 17.40 12.28
C ASP A 68 -10.94 16.86 12.47
N GLN A 69 -11.10 15.54 12.64
CA GLN A 69 -12.43 14.90 12.78
C GLN A 69 -13.40 15.15 11.61
N ASP A 70 -12.96 15.85 10.56
CA ASP A 70 -13.82 16.11 9.41
C ASP A 70 -14.07 14.83 8.63
N SER A 71 -15.29 14.73 8.10
CA SER A 71 -15.67 13.70 7.16
C SER A 71 -16.04 14.33 5.83
N VAL A 72 -15.24 14.05 4.81
CA VAL A 72 -15.48 14.49 3.43
C VAL A 72 -16.14 13.36 2.66
N SER A 73 -17.34 13.61 2.14
CA SER A 73 -18.08 12.68 1.29
C SER A 73 -17.78 12.93 -0.18
N VAL A 74 -17.22 11.95 -0.90
CA VAL A 74 -17.03 12.02 -2.35
C VAL A 74 -18.37 11.76 -3.02
N ASP A 75 -19.11 12.85 -3.26
CA ASP A 75 -20.48 12.86 -3.76
C ASP A 75 -20.59 12.98 -5.29
N VAL A 76 -19.49 13.32 -5.95
CA VAL A 76 -19.32 13.44 -7.40
C VAL A 76 -18.14 12.61 -7.88
N ALA A 77 -18.00 12.39 -9.19
CA ALA A 77 -16.81 11.76 -9.75
C ALA A 77 -15.60 12.69 -9.58
N VAL A 78 -14.54 12.18 -8.94
CA VAL A 78 -13.27 12.86 -8.68
C VAL A 78 -12.14 11.99 -9.20
N THR A 79 -11.27 12.60 -10.01
CA THR A 79 -10.04 11.96 -10.47
C THR A 79 -8.84 12.75 -9.93
N ILE A 80 -8.04 12.10 -9.10
CA ILE A 80 -6.74 12.62 -8.67
C ILE A 80 -5.72 12.21 -9.72
N GLY A 81 -5.01 13.17 -10.32
CA GLY A 81 -4.13 12.90 -11.46
C GLY A 81 -2.77 13.58 -11.33
N GLY A 82 -1.81 13.15 -12.14
CA GLY A 82 -0.49 13.78 -12.20
C GLY A 82 0.20 13.74 -10.84
N THR A 83 0.50 14.91 -10.27
CA THR A 83 1.14 15.05 -8.95
C THR A 83 0.14 15.18 -7.80
N GLY A 84 -1.15 14.96 -8.05
CA GLY A 84 -2.21 15.09 -7.04
C GLY A 84 -1.99 14.16 -5.85
N TYR A 85 -2.18 14.71 -4.65
CA TYR A 85 -1.80 14.05 -3.40
C TYR A 85 -2.90 14.23 -2.36
N VAL A 86 -3.59 13.15 -1.99
CA VAL A 86 -4.70 13.20 -1.02
C VAL A 86 -4.26 12.59 0.30
N ILE A 87 -4.43 13.30 1.41
CA ILE A 87 -3.98 12.89 2.74
C ILE A 87 -5.19 12.80 3.66
N ALA A 88 -5.37 11.64 4.30
CA ALA A 88 -6.22 11.53 5.49
C ALA A 88 -5.31 11.48 6.72
N THR A 89 -5.26 12.58 7.49
CA THR A 89 -4.43 12.68 8.70
C THR A 89 -5.29 12.71 9.96
N ASN A 90 -4.66 12.56 11.14
CA ASN A 90 -5.31 12.56 12.44
C ASN A 90 -6.56 11.65 12.49
N THR A 91 -7.75 12.24 12.49
CA THR A 91 -9.03 11.50 12.44
C THR A 91 -9.88 11.84 11.21
N GLY A 92 -9.34 12.53 10.21
CA GLY A 92 -10.02 12.96 9.00
C GLY A 92 -10.42 11.79 8.08
N ILE A 93 -11.69 11.75 7.69
CA ILE A 93 -12.32 10.66 6.92
C ILE A 93 -12.59 11.12 5.50
N ILE A 94 -12.27 10.25 4.54
CA ILE A 94 -12.68 10.39 3.14
C ILE A 94 -13.54 9.18 2.82
N GLU A 95 -14.81 9.40 2.49
CA GLU A 95 -15.78 8.33 2.23
C GLU A 95 -16.34 8.49 0.82
N THR A 96 -16.23 7.44 0.00
CA THR A 96 -16.84 7.42 -1.34
C THR A 96 -18.32 7.08 -1.22
N THR A 97 -19.19 8.06 -1.47
CA THR A 97 -20.65 7.90 -1.27
C THR A 97 -21.37 7.67 -2.61
N THR A 98 -21.93 8.72 -3.21
CA THR A 98 -22.63 8.66 -4.51
C THR A 98 -21.69 8.90 -5.69
N GLY A 99 -20.51 9.46 -5.42
CA GLY A 99 -19.48 9.73 -6.41
C GLY A 99 -18.57 8.54 -6.67
N SER A 100 -17.42 8.83 -7.27
CA SER A 100 -16.33 7.88 -7.43
C SER A 100 -15.01 8.59 -7.20
N LEU A 101 -14.05 7.89 -6.62
CA LEU A 101 -12.69 8.40 -6.43
C LEU A 101 -11.72 7.57 -7.27
N THR A 102 -11.01 8.21 -8.18
CA THR A 102 -10.00 7.56 -9.02
C THR A 102 -8.63 8.18 -8.78
N PHE A 103 -7.62 7.37 -8.46
CA PHE A 103 -6.23 7.80 -8.44
C PHE A 103 -5.58 7.41 -9.77
N GLY A 104 -5.22 8.39 -10.58
CA GLY A 104 -4.55 8.23 -11.87
C GLY A 104 -3.02 8.17 -11.76
N ASN A 105 -2.34 8.12 -12.91
CA ASN A 105 -0.89 8.01 -12.99
C ASN A 105 -0.17 9.13 -12.21
N GLY A 106 0.77 8.72 -11.34
CA GLY A 106 1.58 9.61 -10.50
C GLY A 106 0.90 10.06 -9.21
N SER A 107 -0.42 9.90 -9.10
CA SER A 107 -1.16 10.37 -7.92
C SER A 107 -0.96 9.48 -6.70
N THR A 108 -1.14 10.06 -5.52
CA THR A 108 -0.98 9.33 -4.26
C THR A 108 -2.14 9.58 -3.30
N TYR A 109 -2.60 8.51 -2.66
CA TYR A 109 -3.34 8.59 -1.42
C TYR A 109 -2.42 8.26 -0.25
N GLN A 110 -2.34 9.15 0.74
CA GLN A 110 -1.66 8.88 1.99
C GLN A 110 -2.66 8.64 3.11
N HIS A 111 -2.60 7.45 3.71
CA HIS A 111 -3.25 7.13 4.97
C HIS A 111 -2.31 7.47 6.13
N ASP A 112 -2.40 8.70 6.62
CA ASP A 112 -1.59 9.25 7.72
C ASP A 112 -2.35 9.28 9.04
N ARG A 113 -3.08 8.19 9.32
CA ARG A 113 -3.87 8.05 10.53
C ARG A 113 -3.91 6.63 11.05
N ASN A 114 -4.32 6.48 12.31
CA ASN A 114 -4.51 5.19 12.94
C ASN A 114 -5.98 4.74 12.82
N GLY A 115 -6.23 3.63 12.11
CA GLY A 115 -7.59 3.15 11.84
C GLY A 115 -8.40 4.11 10.95
N GLY A 116 -9.72 4.10 11.10
CA GLY A 116 -10.62 4.75 10.13
C GLY A 116 -10.83 3.84 8.92
N ASN A 117 -11.01 4.44 7.75
CA ASN A 117 -11.23 3.74 6.49
C ASN A 117 -10.23 4.22 5.43
N VAL A 118 -9.85 3.32 4.53
CA VAL A 118 -9.31 3.70 3.22
C VAL A 118 -10.51 4.04 2.32
N PRO A 119 -10.51 5.17 1.58
CA PRO A 119 -11.60 5.46 0.66
C PRO A 119 -11.67 4.37 -0.42
N ILE A 120 -12.86 3.88 -0.72
CA ILE A 120 -13.08 2.96 -1.84
C ILE A 120 -12.78 3.71 -3.14
N SER A 121 -11.78 3.25 -3.88
CA SER A 121 -11.20 3.99 -4.98
C SER A 121 -10.85 3.07 -6.16
N THR A 122 -10.81 3.65 -7.35
CA THR A 122 -10.17 3.02 -8.52
C THR A 122 -8.70 3.42 -8.57
N TRP A 123 -7.79 2.46 -8.55
CA TRP A 123 -6.34 2.71 -8.58
C TRP A 123 -5.80 2.49 -9.99
N GLY A 124 -5.72 3.57 -10.76
CA GLY A 124 -5.21 3.56 -12.12
C GLY A 124 -3.70 3.31 -12.19
N THR A 125 -3.22 2.92 -13.37
CA THR A 125 -1.80 2.68 -13.65
C THR A 125 -0.94 3.85 -13.18
N GLY A 126 0.07 3.56 -12.36
CA GLY A 126 1.02 4.51 -11.80
C GLY A 126 0.57 5.20 -10.51
N SER A 127 -0.64 4.94 -10.00
CA SER A 127 -1.09 5.48 -8.72
C SER A 127 -0.47 4.77 -7.52
N THR A 128 -0.45 5.42 -6.36
CA THR A 128 0.13 4.87 -5.12
C THR A 128 -0.82 5.01 -3.93
N ALA A 129 -1.05 3.91 -3.22
CA ALA A 129 -1.54 3.94 -1.84
C ALA A 129 -0.36 3.89 -0.86
N LEU A 130 -0.22 4.91 -0.02
CA LEU A 130 0.87 5.06 0.93
C LEU A 130 0.34 5.05 2.36
N PHE A 131 0.73 4.05 3.16
CA PHE A 131 0.34 3.94 4.56
C PHE A 131 1.47 4.38 5.46
N THR A 132 1.20 5.37 6.32
CA THR A 132 2.21 6.04 7.16
C THR A 132 1.80 6.13 8.63
N GLY A 133 0.54 6.50 8.91
CA GLY A 133 0.07 6.80 10.27
C GLY A 133 -0.48 5.62 11.07
N ILE A 134 -0.48 4.40 10.52
CA ILE A 134 -1.06 3.22 11.18
C ILE A 134 -0.16 2.75 12.32
N THR A 135 -0.71 2.63 13.54
CA THR A 135 0.04 2.21 14.74
C THR A 135 -0.53 0.93 15.37
N THR A 136 -1.81 0.95 15.74
CA THR A 136 -2.46 -0.12 16.51
C THR A 136 -3.77 -0.61 15.90
N SER A 137 -4.45 0.23 15.12
CA SER A 137 -5.77 -0.04 14.57
C SER A 137 -5.70 -0.20 13.06
N THR A 138 -6.24 -1.30 12.57
CA THR A 138 -6.34 -1.57 11.14
C THR A 138 -7.40 -0.67 10.50
N PRO A 139 -7.14 -0.01 9.36
CA PRO A 139 -8.21 0.67 8.64
C PRO A 139 -9.16 -0.32 7.96
N SER A 140 -10.45 0.02 7.90
CA SER A 140 -11.42 -0.68 7.05
C SER A 140 -11.13 -0.39 5.57
N ASN A 141 -11.73 -1.17 4.66
CA ASN A 141 -11.65 -0.98 3.21
C ASN A 141 -10.23 -1.03 2.63
N ARG A 142 -9.26 -1.58 3.38
CA ARG A 142 -7.85 -1.66 2.98
C ARG A 142 -7.57 -2.75 1.94
N GLY A 143 -8.46 -3.73 1.76
CA GLY A 143 -8.37 -4.75 0.73
C GLY A 143 -8.91 -4.22 -0.59
N GLN A 144 -8.05 -3.66 -1.44
CA GLN A 144 -8.42 -3.10 -2.74
C GLN A 144 -7.36 -3.45 -3.78
N ASP A 145 -7.74 -3.35 -5.05
CA ASP A 145 -6.85 -3.55 -6.20
C ASP A 145 -5.97 -2.32 -6.42
N TYR A 146 -5.01 -2.09 -5.52
CA TYR A 146 -4.06 -0.99 -5.66
C TYR A 146 -3.20 -1.14 -6.91
N TYR A 147 -2.75 -0.03 -7.51
CA TYR A 147 -1.66 -0.12 -8.47
C TYR A 147 -0.33 -0.32 -7.73
N ASN A 148 0.21 0.72 -7.08
CA ASN A 148 1.33 0.56 -6.15
C ASN A 148 0.84 0.63 -4.70
N LEU A 149 1.42 -0.19 -3.83
CA LEU A 149 1.20 -0.18 -2.38
C LEU A 149 2.51 0.08 -1.65
N THR A 150 2.58 1.15 -0.85
CA THR A 150 3.73 1.47 -0.01
C THR A 150 3.38 1.43 1.47
N LEU A 151 4.13 0.65 2.24
CA LEU A 151 3.99 0.50 3.68
C LEU A 151 5.21 1.12 4.38
N ASN A 152 5.02 2.29 4.97
CA ASN A 152 6.03 3.01 5.74
C ASN A 152 5.45 3.45 7.10
N THR A 153 5.18 2.48 7.95
CA THR A 153 4.49 2.65 9.23
C THR A 153 5.48 2.41 10.39
N PRO A 154 6.43 3.32 10.67
CA PRO A 154 7.44 3.13 11.72
C PRO A 154 6.85 3.08 13.14
N GLY A 155 5.64 3.62 13.34
CA GLY A 155 4.90 3.56 14.60
C GLY A 155 4.07 2.28 14.80
N LEU A 156 4.10 1.34 13.85
CA LEU A 156 3.32 0.11 13.93
C LEU A 156 3.81 -0.78 15.09
N SER A 157 2.92 -1.07 16.03
CA SER A 157 3.24 -1.76 17.28
C SER A 157 2.47 -3.06 17.50
N SER A 158 1.58 -3.41 16.57
CA SER A 158 0.86 -4.69 16.57
C SER A 158 0.69 -5.20 15.15
N ASN A 159 0.69 -6.52 14.96
CA ASN A 159 0.59 -7.12 13.63
C ASN A 159 -0.70 -6.66 12.94
N LYS A 160 -0.60 -6.41 11.64
CA LYS A 160 -1.71 -6.02 10.77
C LYS A 160 -1.66 -6.83 9.48
N ASP A 161 -2.78 -6.85 8.80
CA ASP A 161 -2.91 -7.44 7.48
C ASP A 161 -3.58 -6.42 6.54
N MET A 162 -3.40 -6.60 5.24
CA MET A 162 -3.94 -5.73 4.19
C MET A 162 -5.30 -6.19 3.65
N ASP A 163 -5.86 -7.28 4.17
CA ASP A 163 -7.14 -7.84 3.68
C ASP A 163 -7.19 -8.10 2.18
N LEU A 164 -6.05 -8.43 1.56
CA LEU A 164 -5.98 -8.67 0.12
C LEU A 164 -6.61 -10.03 -0.18
N VAL A 165 -7.92 -10.06 -0.38
CA VAL A 165 -8.71 -11.25 -0.67
C VAL A 165 -9.19 -11.15 -2.12
N ASP A 166 -8.60 -11.98 -2.98
CA ASP A 166 -8.83 -12.03 -4.43
C ASP A 166 -8.45 -10.72 -5.15
N ASN A 167 -7.58 -9.93 -4.50
CA ASN A 167 -7.11 -8.65 -5.00
C ASN A 167 -5.88 -8.78 -5.91
N THR A 168 -5.72 -7.78 -6.77
CA THR A 168 -4.55 -7.58 -7.63
C THR A 168 -3.81 -6.31 -7.25
N ILE A 169 -2.51 -6.43 -6.98
CA ILE A 169 -1.59 -5.29 -6.98
C ILE A 169 -1.04 -5.13 -8.39
N GLY A 170 -1.44 -4.06 -9.08
CA GLY A 170 -1.13 -3.83 -10.49
C GLY A 170 0.32 -3.40 -10.78
N GLY A 171 1.04 -2.95 -9.76
CA GLY A 171 2.43 -2.55 -9.77
C GLY A 171 3.15 -3.10 -8.53
N ASP A 172 3.91 -2.26 -7.86
CA ASP A 172 4.85 -2.71 -6.82
C ASP A 172 4.24 -2.70 -5.42
N ILE A 173 4.65 -3.66 -4.58
CA ILE A 173 4.53 -3.58 -3.12
C ILE A 173 5.88 -3.16 -2.55
N THR A 174 5.95 -2.00 -1.91
CA THR A 174 7.16 -1.51 -1.23
C THR A 174 6.96 -1.42 0.27
N VAL A 175 7.78 -2.13 1.04
CA VAL A 175 7.82 -2.09 2.50
C VAL A 175 9.10 -1.40 2.95
N ILE A 176 8.93 -0.19 3.48
CA ILE A 176 10.05 0.65 3.94
C ILE A 176 10.33 0.39 5.41
N ASN A 177 9.29 0.44 6.26
CA ASN A 177 9.41 0.24 7.69
C ASN A 177 8.07 -0.19 8.28
N THR A 178 8.07 -1.16 9.19
CA THR A 178 6.88 -1.69 9.86
C THR A 178 6.93 -1.54 11.38
N GLY A 179 7.79 -0.65 11.88
CA GLY A 179 8.00 -0.43 13.31
C GLY A 179 8.46 -1.70 14.02
N SER A 180 7.81 -2.03 15.12
CA SER A 180 8.10 -3.25 15.90
C SER A 180 7.19 -4.44 15.55
N ALA A 181 6.36 -4.29 14.52
CA ALA A 181 5.35 -5.27 14.16
C ALA A 181 5.43 -5.66 12.68
N ARG A 182 4.40 -6.35 12.19
CA ARG A 182 4.40 -7.03 10.89
C ARG A 182 3.21 -6.58 10.06
N TRP A 183 3.45 -6.43 8.76
CA TRP A 183 2.39 -6.39 7.77
C TRP A 183 2.23 -7.76 7.11
N ARG A 184 0.97 -8.17 6.96
CA ARG A 184 0.57 -9.38 6.25
C ARG A 184 -0.24 -9.01 5.02
N MET A 185 -0.18 -9.82 3.97
CA MET A 185 -1.06 -9.63 2.81
C MET A 185 -2.51 -9.97 3.19
N VAL A 186 -2.73 -11.05 3.96
CA VAL A 186 -4.06 -11.50 4.42
C VAL A 186 -4.06 -11.98 5.88
N GLY A 187 -5.20 -11.82 6.57
CA GLY A 187 -5.35 -12.04 8.01
C GLY A 187 -5.87 -13.42 8.45
N GLY A 188 -6.61 -14.13 7.60
CA GLY A 188 -7.22 -15.40 8.00
C GLY A 188 -8.04 -16.12 6.93
N ASP A 189 -7.99 -15.66 5.69
CA ASP A 189 -8.81 -16.16 4.59
C ASP A 189 -8.02 -17.08 3.67
N SER A 190 -8.72 -18.02 3.05
CA SER A 190 -8.20 -18.74 1.89
C SER A 190 -8.46 -17.90 0.65
N THR A 191 -7.42 -17.58 -0.12
CA THR A 191 -7.51 -16.62 -1.22
C THR A 191 -6.36 -16.76 -2.21
N THR A 192 -6.52 -16.14 -3.38
CA THR A 192 -5.43 -15.89 -4.32
C THR A 192 -5.14 -14.40 -4.40
N ILE A 193 -3.88 -14.01 -4.28
CA ILE A 193 -3.44 -12.62 -4.44
C ILE A 193 -2.57 -12.53 -5.68
N THR A 194 -2.82 -11.55 -6.54
CA THR A 194 -1.97 -11.31 -7.72
C THR A 194 -1.10 -10.09 -7.51
N VAL A 195 0.18 -10.19 -7.84
CA VAL A 195 1.13 -9.07 -7.79
C VAL A 195 1.81 -8.99 -9.16
N MET A 196 1.59 -7.89 -9.86
CA MET A 196 2.06 -7.71 -11.24
C MET A 196 3.45 -7.09 -11.31
N GLY A 197 3.80 -6.21 -10.36
CA GLY A 197 5.13 -5.60 -10.23
C GLY A 197 5.98 -6.30 -9.19
N ASP A 198 6.94 -5.57 -8.63
CA ASP A 198 7.93 -6.09 -7.69
C ASP A 198 7.43 -6.11 -6.24
N VAL A 199 8.00 -7.01 -5.43
CA VAL A 199 7.90 -6.96 -3.96
C VAL A 199 9.24 -6.52 -3.37
N ILE A 200 9.29 -5.31 -2.83
CA ILE A 200 10.50 -4.68 -2.31
C ILE A 200 10.39 -4.54 -0.79
N VAL A 201 11.28 -5.18 -0.03
CA VAL A 201 11.33 -5.10 1.44
C VAL A 201 12.67 -4.53 1.88
N GLN A 202 12.65 -3.31 2.43
CA GLN A 202 13.84 -2.57 2.82
C GLN A 202 14.15 -2.71 4.33
N ALA A 203 13.11 -2.74 5.16
CA ALA A 203 13.22 -2.98 6.60
C ALA A 203 11.89 -3.53 7.17
N GLY A 204 11.84 -3.77 8.48
CA GLY A 204 10.63 -4.25 9.14
C GLY A 204 10.32 -5.73 8.86
N SER A 205 9.04 -6.10 8.81
CA SER A 205 8.58 -7.48 8.61
C SER A 205 7.35 -7.51 7.71
N PHE A 206 7.46 -8.19 6.57
CA PHE A 206 6.39 -8.35 5.58
C PHE A 206 6.14 -9.82 5.24
N GLU A 207 4.88 -10.24 5.25
CA GLU A 207 4.51 -11.65 5.23
C GLU A 207 3.26 -11.92 4.40
N THR A 208 3.10 -13.13 3.87
CA THR A 208 1.84 -13.48 3.19
C THR A 208 0.68 -13.53 4.19
N GLN A 209 0.85 -14.28 5.29
CA GLN A 209 -0.15 -14.41 6.36
C GLN A 209 0.49 -14.83 7.69
N GLY A 210 -0.30 -14.79 8.77
CA GLY A 210 0.11 -15.36 10.06
C GLY A 210 -1.02 -15.99 10.87
N THR A 211 -1.89 -16.77 10.22
CA THR A 211 -3.06 -17.42 10.81
C THR A 211 -2.75 -18.80 11.41
N SER A 212 -3.52 -19.17 12.42
CA SER A 212 -3.52 -20.52 13.00
C SER A 212 -4.67 -21.38 12.48
N SER A 213 -5.52 -20.87 11.58
CA SER A 213 -6.58 -21.63 10.91
C SER A 213 -6.06 -22.34 9.65
N PRO A 214 -6.67 -23.45 9.19
CA PRO A 214 -6.21 -24.20 8.01
C PRO A 214 -6.58 -23.49 6.69
N THR A 215 -6.03 -22.30 6.46
CA THR A 215 -6.24 -21.51 5.24
C THR A 215 -5.38 -22.00 4.09
N VAL A 216 -5.82 -21.78 2.86
CA VAL A 216 -5.05 -21.99 1.63
C VAL A 216 -4.84 -20.64 0.97
N VAL A 217 -3.59 -20.17 0.94
CA VAL A 217 -3.24 -18.87 0.35
C VAL A 217 -2.30 -19.07 -0.83
N GLU A 218 -2.65 -18.49 -1.97
CA GLU A 218 -1.84 -18.48 -3.18
C GLU A 218 -1.42 -17.06 -3.53
N VAL A 219 -0.16 -16.84 -3.88
CA VAL A 219 0.33 -15.56 -4.41
C VAL A 219 0.87 -15.80 -5.81
N ASN A 220 0.27 -15.16 -6.79
CA ASN A 220 0.68 -15.19 -8.19
C ASN A 220 1.48 -13.92 -8.49
N HIS A 221 2.79 -14.08 -8.72
CA HIS A 221 3.72 -12.97 -8.79
C HIS A 221 4.47 -12.93 -10.12
N TYR A 222 4.51 -11.74 -10.74
CA TYR A 222 5.08 -11.50 -12.07
C TYR A 222 6.26 -10.50 -12.07
N GLY A 223 6.74 -10.07 -10.89
CA GLY A 223 7.92 -9.22 -10.76
C GLY A 223 9.04 -9.85 -9.91
N ASP A 224 10.07 -9.05 -9.63
CA ASP A 224 11.17 -9.43 -8.75
C ASP A 224 10.76 -9.35 -7.27
N ILE A 225 11.28 -10.25 -6.44
CA ILE A 225 11.24 -10.13 -4.98
C ILE A 225 12.63 -9.65 -4.53
N ASN A 226 12.70 -8.44 -3.97
CA ASN A 226 13.93 -7.81 -3.51
C ASN A 226 13.88 -7.51 -2.01
N VAL A 227 14.54 -8.34 -1.20
CA VAL A 227 14.60 -8.19 0.27
C VAL A 227 16.00 -7.73 0.67
N THR A 228 16.12 -6.50 1.18
CA THR A 228 17.42 -5.86 1.50
C THR A 228 17.62 -5.57 2.98
N GLY A 229 16.59 -5.82 3.79
CA GLY A 229 16.64 -5.73 5.25
C GLY A 229 15.38 -6.32 5.90
N GLY A 230 15.42 -6.51 7.22
CA GLY A 230 14.25 -6.97 7.97
C GLY A 230 13.91 -8.45 7.77
N THR A 231 12.62 -8.77 7.73
CA THR A 231 12.09 -10.13 7.57
C THR A 231 11.09 -10.21 6.41
N PHE A 232 11.22 -11.23 5.58
CA PHE A 232 10.20 -11.63 4.61
C PHE A 232 9.69 -13.04 4.93
N GLY A 233 8.40 -13.17 5.22
CA GLY A 233 7.80 -14.41 5.71
C GLY A 233 6.78 -15.02 4.78
N ILE A 234 7.03 -16.23 4.29
CA ILE A 234 6.05 -16.97 3.47
C ILE A 234 4.81 -17.36 4.30
N SER A 235 5.01 -17.70 5.57
CA SER A 235 3.95 -18.02 6.52
C SER A 235 4.46 -17.76 7.93
N ARG A 236 3.71 -17.01 8.73
CA ARG A 236 4.05 -16.71 10.15
C ARG A 236 3.04 -17.24 11.14
N GLY A 237 2.20 -18.17 10.70
CA GLY A 237 1.26 -18.91 11.52
C GLY A 237 1.34 -20.39 11.20
N SER A 238 0.78 -21.23 12.07
CA SER A 238 0.82 -22.68 11.87
C SER A 238 -0.08 -23.15 10.74
N GLN A 239 -1.05 -22.33 10.30
CA GLN A 239 -2.10 -22.69 9.37
C GLN A 239 -2.83 -23.99 9.75
N GLY A 240 -3.39 -24.04 10.96
CA GLY A 240 -4.07 -25.23 11.49
C GLY A 240 -3.10 -26.38 11.72
N SER A 241 -2.02 -26.16 12.48
CA SER A 241 -0.99 -27.19 12.72
C SER A 241 -0.42 -27.82 11.44
N GLY A 242 -0.31 -27.02 10.38
CA GLY A 242 0.21 -27.40 9.08
C GLY A 242 -0.78 -28.15 8.20
N MET A 243 -2.09 -28.01 8.42
CA MET A 243 -3.13 -28.50 7.50
C MET A 243 -3.34 -27.56 6.31
N GLY A 244 -3.23 -26.26 6.53
CA GLY A 244 -3.29 -25.23 5.48
C GLY A 244 -1.96 -25.05 4.75
N THR A 245 -2.00 -24.27 3.68
CA THR A 245 -0.87 -24.04 2.78
C THR A 245 -0.69 -22.57 2.41
N THR A 246 0.54 -22.18 2.10
CA THR A 246 0.86 -20.93 1.42
C THR A 246 1.80 -21.23 0.25
N THR A 247 1.35 -20.93 -0.96
CA THR A 247 2.17 -21.10 -2.17
C THR A 247 2.41 -19.74 -2.80
N TRP A 248 3.68 -19.35 -2.95
CA TRP A 248 4.07 -18.17 -3.70
C TRP A 248 4.63 -18.60 -5.05
N ASN A 249 3.83 -18.45 -6.10
CA ASN A 249 4.21 -18.72 -7.47
C ASN A 249 4.92 -17.50 -8.05
N LEU A 250 6.21 -17.66 -8.36
CA LEU A 250 7.00 -16.67 -9.07
C LEU A 250 7.03 -17.06 -10.56
N PHE A 251 6.13 -16.48 -11.34
CA PHE A 251 6.01 -16.74 -12.78
C PHE A 251 7.06 -15.98 -13.59
N GLU A 252 7.51 -14.84 -13.09
CA GLU A 252 8.54 -14.01 -13.69
C GLU A 252 9.44 -13.42 -12.59
N GLY A 253 10.56 -12.82 -12.99
CA GLY A 253 11.50 -12.21 -12.05
C GLY A 253 12.38 -13.18 -11.27
N ASN A 254 13.05 -12.64 -10.25
CA ASN A 254 14.03 -13.29 -9.39
C ASN A 254 13.70 -13.07 -7.92
N LEU A 255 14.14 -13.99 -7.06
CA LEU A 255 14.18 -13.77 -5.61
C LEU A 255 15.60 -13.38 -5.20
N SER A 256 15.78 -12.16 -4.69
CA SER A 256 17.03 -11.64 -4.15
C SER A 256 16.86 -11.30 -2.67
N VAL A 257 17.73 -11.87 -1.81
CA VAL A 257 17.70 -11.63 -0.37
C VAL A 257 19.11 -11.28 0.11
N SER A 258 19.24 -10.12 0.74
CA SER A 258 20.49 -9.63 1.33
C SER A 258 20.18 -8.93 2.66
N ASN A 259 21.05 -9.12 3.67
CA ASN A 259 20.94 -8.50 4.99
C ASN A 259 19.55 -8.65 5.68
N ALA A 260 18.84 -9.74 5.38
CA ALA A 260 17.47 -9.99 5.82
C ALA A 260 17.25 -11.46 6.17
N GLU A 261 16.15 -11.73 6.88
CA GLU A 261 15.72 -13.08 7.23
C GLU A 261 14.52 -13.55 6.40
N LEU A 262 14.60 -14.76 5.85
CA LEU A 262 13.42 -15.49 5.38
C LEU A 262 12.82 -16.29 6.53
N ARG A 263 11.50 -16.23 6.72
CA ARG A 263 10.81 -16.97 7.80
C ARG A 263 9.62 -17.79 7.35
N ASN A 264 9.48 -18.95 7.99
CA ASN A 264 8.30 -19.82 7.90
C ASN A 264 7.91 -20.29 9.30
N SER A 265 6.61 -20.49 9.55
CA SER A 265 6.05 -21.05 10.78
C SER A 265 5.00 -22.13 10.54
N ASN A 266 4.72 -22.48 9.28
CA ASN A 266 3.95 -23.69 8.96
C ASN A 266 4.83 -24.92 9.31
N PRO A 267 4.37 -25.80 10.22
CA PRO A 267 5.19 -26.90 10.74
C PRO A 267 5.33 -28.06 9.75
N THR A 268 4.51 -28.12 8.70
CA THR A 268 4.52 -29.22 7.73
C THR A 268 5.44 -28.88 6.55
N PRO A 269 6.52 -29.65 6.32
CA PRO A 269 7.40 -29.44 5.17
C PRO A 269 6.65 -29.43 3.85
N GLY A 270 6.91 -28.42 3.01
CA GLY A 270 6.28 -28.27 1.68
C GLY A 270 4.94 -27.53 1.67
N ASN A 271 4.32 -27.26 2.83
CA ASN A 271 3.04 -26.55 2.87
C ASN A 271 3.17 -25.03 2.76
N ALA A 272 4.33 -24.46 3.12
CA ALA A 272 4.68 -23.08 2.80
C ALA A 272 5.90 -23.08 1.88
N LYS A 273 5.75 -22.58 0.64
CA LYS A 273 6.78 -22.73 -0.40
C LYS A 273 6.76 -21.58 -1.41
N PHE A 274 7.94 -21.33 -1.98
CA PHE A 274 8.07 -20.63 -3.25
C PHE A 274 8.10 -21.64 -4.39
N VAL A 275 7.41 -21.33 -5.49
CA VAL A 275 7.44 -22.10 -6.74
C VAL A 275 7.97 -21.18 -7.83
N PHE A 276 9.16 -21.47 -8.34
CA PHE A 276 9.72 -20.78 -9.49
C PHE A 276 9.09 -21.38 -10.75
N ALA A 277 8.06 -20.72 -11.25
CA ALA A 277 7.12 -21.23 -12.25
C ALA A 277 7.27 -20.57 -13.62
N ARG A 278 8.42 -19.94 -13.89
CA ARG A 278 8.71 -19.33 -15.18
C ARG A 278 8.53 -20.35 -16.31
N ALA A 279 7.66 -20.03 -17.25
CA ALA A 279 7.52 -20.83 -18.47
C ALA A 279 8.79 -20.68 -19.32
N ASP A 280 9.32 -21.81 -19.78
CA ASP A 280 10.45 -21.88 -20.71
C ASP A 280 10.12 -21.25 -22.07
#